data_AF-A0A9X0JPS2-F1
#
_entry.id   AF-A0A9X0JPS2-F1
#
_cell.length_a   1.000
_cell.length_b   1.000
_cell.length_c   1.000
_cell.angle_alpha   90.00
_cell.angle_beta   90.00
_cell.angle_gamma   90.00
#
_symmetry.space_group_name_H-M   'P 1'
#
loop_
_entity.id
_entity.type
_entity.pdbx_description
1 polymer ?
#
loop_
_entity_poly.entity_id
_entity_poly.type
_entity_poly.pdbx_seq_one_letter_code
_entity_poly.pdbx_strand_id
1 'polypeptide(L)'
;LDNLEVIEEGPIDGEALSRVKHMEKKWNDQMEAKRSETQQAYDVAKQAINALFTNVQDEALQFDTTLAQIQYAEYLVQSIPYVYNDWLSDVPGMNYDIYVELDARVAQARYLYDTRNIIKNGDFTQGVMGWHVTGNADVQQIDGVSVLVLSNWSAGVSQNVHLQHNHGYVLRVIAKKEGPGNGYVTLMDCEENQEKLTFTSCEEGYIT
;
A
#
# COMPACT_ATOMS: atom_id res chain seq x y z
N LEU A 1 -31.46 26.06 18.22
CA LEU A 1 -30.49 26.53 19.22
C LEU A 1 -30.39 28.04 19.02
N ASP A 2 -30.55 28.83 20.06
CA ASP A 2 -30.44 30.29 19.96
C ASP A 2 -29.93 30.86 21.31
N ASN A 3 -29.25 32.01 21.28
CA ASN A 3 -28.64 32.70 22.43
C ASN A 3 -27.74 31.82 23.33
N LEU A 4 -26.79 31.05 22.76
CA LEU A 4 -25.78 30.35 23.55
C LEU A 4 -24.68 31.30 24.02
N GLU A 5 -24.34 31.26 25.30
CA GLU A 5 -23.29 32.05 25.91
C GLU A 5 -22.29 31.18 26.68
N VAL A 6 -21.01 31.53 26.58
CA VAL A 6 -19.92 31.03 27.43
C VAL A 6 -19.28 32.26 28.06
N ILE A 7 -19.46 32.43 29.37
CA ILE A 7 -18.99 33.60 30.13
C ILE A 7 -18.13 33.14 31.32
N GLU A 8 -17.09 33.90 31.64
CA GLU A 8 -16.24 33.65 32.80
C GLU A 8 -17.00 34.01 34.09
N GLU A 9 -17.20 33.03 34.98
CA GLU A 9 -17.90 33.23 36.26
C GLU A 9 -16.97 33.82 37.35
N GLY A 10 -15.67 33.52 37.28
CA GLY A 10 -14.65 33.97 38.24
C GLY A 10 -13.56 32.93 38.52
N PRO A 11 -12.63 33.23 39.45
CA PRO A 11 -11.54 32.31 39.79
C PRO A 11 -12.02 31.09 40.57
N ILE A 12 -11.36 29.95 40.38
CA ILE A 12 -11.62 28.70 41.10
C ILE A 12 -10.76 28.65 42.37
N ASP A 13 -11.37 28.37 43.53
CA ASP A 13 -10.67 28.24 44.81
C ASP A 13 -11.05 26.98 45.61
N GLY A 14 -10.45 26.83 46.79
CA GLY A 14 -10.78 25.80 47.77
C GLY A 14 -10.82 24.35 47.23
N GLU A 15 -11.95 23.69 47.47
CA GLU A 15 -12.19 22.30 47.05
C GLU A 15 -12.27 22.17 45.52
N ALA A 16 -12.90 23.13 44.83
CA ALA A 16 -13.03 23.11 43.39
C ALA A 16 -11.65 23.18 42.71
N LEU A 17 -10.74 24.03 43.23
CA LEU A 17 -9.37 24.11 42.75
C LEU A 17 -8.61 22.79 42.95
N SER A 18 -8.81 22.15 44.11
CA SER A 18 -8.20 20.85 44.42
C SER A 18 -8.68 19.75 43.46
N ARG A 19 -9.97 19.74 43.13
CA ARG A 19 -10.56 18.82 42.16
C ARG A 19 -10.01 19.04 40.75
N VAL A 20 -9.93 20.29 40.30
CA VAL A 20 -9.37 20.63 38.97
C VAL A 20 -7.92 20.17 38.86
N LYS A 21 -7.08 20.46 39.87
CA LYS A 21 -5.67 19.98 39.89
C LYS A 21 -5.57 18.45 39.84
N HIS A 22 -6.47 17.74 40.51
CA HIS A 22 -6.49 16.28 40.44
C HIS A 22 -6.87 15.76 39.05
N MET A 23 -7.89 16.38 38.42
CA MET A 23 -8.30 16.04 37.06
C MET A 23 -7.21 16.35 36.04
N GLU A 24 -6.55 17.50 36.16
CA GLU A 24 -5.43 17.89 35.31
C GLU A 24 -4.27 16.90 35.44
N LYS A 25 -3.91 16.51 36.66
CA LYS A 25 -2.88 15.48 36.87
C LYS A 25 -3.26 14.16 36.19
N LYS A 26 -4.49 13.68 36.39
CA LYS A 26 -4.98 12.46 35.74
C LYS A 26 -4.95 12.57 34.22
N TRP A 27 -5.33 13.73 33.67
CA TRP A 27 -5.28 13.98 32.23
C TRP A 27 -3.84 13.98 31.70
N ASN A 28 -2.90 14.59 32.43
CA ASN A 28 -1.48 14.58 32.06
C ASN A 28 -0.92 13.15 32.03
N ASP A 29 -1.21 12.34 33.05
CA ASP A 29 -0.79 10.92 33.11
C ASP A 29 -1.35 10.12 31.92
N GLN A 30 -2.61 10.39 31.54
CA GLN A 30 -3.23 9.77 30.36
C GLN A 30 -2.58 10.23 29.04
N MET A 31 -2.27 11.53 28.91
CA MET A 31 -1.62 12.07 27.72
C MET A 31 -0.20 11.53 27.55
N GLU A 32 0.52 11.30 28.64
CA GLU A 32 1.85 10.68 28.60
C GLU A 32 1.78 9.24 28.08
N ALA A 33 0.81 8.45 28.56
CA ALA A 33 0.57 7.10 28.05
C ALA A 33 0.22 7.10 26.55
N LYS A 34 -0.69 8.00 26.12
CA LYS A 34 -1.07 8.13 24.70
C LYS A 34 0.11 8.52 23.82
N ARG A 35 0.98 9.43 24.28
CA ARG A 35 2.20 9.82 23.56
C ARG A 35 3.17 8.65 23.40
N SER A 36 3.34 7.85 24.45
CA SER A 36 4.21 6.66 24.40
C SER A 36 3.71 5.63 23.38
N GLU A 37 2.41 5.32 23.40
CA GLU A 37 1.78 4.41 22.43
C GLU A 37 1.90 4.94 20.99
N THR A 38 1.65 6.24 20.81
CA THR A 38 1.78 6.92 19.51
C THR A 38 3.20 6.82 18.99
N GLN A 39 4.20 7.07 19.83
CA GLN A 39 5.61 7.03 19.42
C GLN A 39 5.99 5.65 18.87
N GLN A 40 5.54 4.58 19.54
CA GLN A 40 5.78 3.22 19.09
C GLN A 40 5.14 2.95 17.72
N ALA A 41 3.87 3.31 17.53
CA ALA A 41 3.18 3.12 16.26
C ALA A 41 3.81 3.95 15.13
N TYR A 42 4.14 5.21 15.41
CA TYR A 42 4.79 6.12 14.47
C TYR A 42 6.15 5.60 14.03
N ASP A 43 7.00 5.15 14.95
CA ASP A 43 8.34 4.68 14.62
C ASP A 43 8.29 3.43 13.72
N VAL A 44 7.38 2.50 14.00
CA VAL A 44 7.18 1.29 13.19
C VAL A 44 6.67 1.65 11.79
N ALA A 45 5.66 2.52 11.69
CA ALA A 45 5.12 2.96 10.40
C ALA A 45 6.18 3.72 9.59
N LYS A 46 6.87 4.68 10.22
CA LYS A 46 7.93 5.46 9.59
C LYS A 46 9.08 4.58 9.11
N GLN A 47 9.50 3.59 9.90
CA GLN A 47 10.54 2.65 9.50
C GLN A 47 10.11 1.83 8.28
N ALA A 48 8.88 1.30 8.28
CA ALA A 48 8.34 0.55 7.16
C ALA A 48 8.30 1.40 5.88
N ILE A 49 7.85 2.66 5.97
CA ILE A 49 7.81 3.61 4.86
C ILE A 49 9.22 3.93 4.37
N ASN A 50 10.14 4.28 5.26
CA ASN A 50 11.53 4.60 4.88
C ASN A 50 12.20 3.44 4.14
N ALA A 51 11.89 2.20 4.49
CA ALA A 51 12.43 1.02 3.82
C ALA A 51 11.91 0.84 2.38
N LEU A 52 10.81 1.51 2.00
CA LEU A 52 10.29 1.49 0.62
C LEU A 52 11.15 2.34 -0.33
N PHE A 53 11.82 3.37 0.19
CA PHE A 53 12.50 4.37 -0.64
C PHE A 53 14.02 4.19 -0.65
N THR A 54 14.63 4.69 -1.72
CA THR A 54 16.09 4.73 -1.89
C THR A 54 16.74 5.91 -1.17
N ASN A 55 15.96 6.94 -0.88
CA ASN A 55 16.42 8.21 -0.31
C ASN A 55 15.34 8.82 0.60
N VAL A 56 15.71 9.88 1.32
CA VAL A 56 14.85 10.54 2.30
C VAL A 56 13.88 11.55 1.69
N GLN A 57 14.02 11.86 0.40
CA GLN A 57 13.12 12.73 -0.36
C GLN A 57 11.95 11.95 -0.99
N ASP A 58 11.92 10.62 -0.81
CA ASP A 58 10.88 9.72 -1.33
C ASP A 58 10.70 9.81 -2.86
N GLU A 59 11.78 10.13 -3.59
CA GLU A 59 11.74 10.34 -5.04
C GLU A 59 11.74 9.03 -5.85
N ALA A 60 12.26 7.95 -5.26
CA ALA A 60 12.38 6.65 -5.92
C ALA A 60 12.27 5.50 -4.92
N LEU A 61 11.50 4.47 -5.31
CA LEU A 61 11.39 3.21 -4.58
C LEU A 61 12.65 2.35 -4.72
N GLN A 62 12.92 1.52 -3.72
CA GLN A 62 13.85 0.42 -3.89
C GLN A 62 13.37 -0.48 -5.04
N PHE A 63 14.31 -1.02 -5.82
CA PHE A 63 13.96 -1.82 -6.99
C PHE A 63 13.17 -3.08 -6.60
N ASP A 64 13.40 -3.61 -5.41
CA ASP A 64 12.77 -4.80 -4.83
C ASP A 64 11.49 -4.53 -4.04
N THR A 65 11.10 -3.25 -3.84
CA THR A 65 9.81 -2.92 -3.21
C THR A 65 8.65 -3.58 -3.95
N THR A 66 7.81 -4.28 -3.20
CA THR A 66 6.61 -4.98 -3.67
C THR A 66 5.34 -4.24 -3.26
N LEU A 67 4.22 -4.52 -3.95
CA LEU A 67 2.93 -3.96 -3.56
C LEU A 67 2.53 -4.38 -2.13
N ALA A 68 2.86 -5.62 -1.74
CA ALA A 68 2.58 -6.12 -0.40
C ALA A 68 3.32 -5.32 0.70
N GLN A 69 4.56 -4.89 0.45
CA GLN A 69 5.28 -4.04 1.39
C GLN A 69 4.65 -2.64 1.51
N ILE A 70 4.16 -2.08 0.40
CA ILE A 70 3.43 -0.80 0.41
C ILE A 70 2.12 -0.93 1.19
N GLN A 71 1.34 -1.99 0.94
CA GLN A 71 0.09 -2.26 1.66
C GLN A 71 0.33 -2.50 3.15
N TYR A 72 1.44 -3.14 3.51
CA TYR A 72 1.81 -3.32 4.91
C TYR A 72 2.16 -1.99 5.59
N ALA A 73 2.89 -1.11 4.92
CA ALA A 73 3.17 0.23 5.42
C ALA A 73 1.88 1.06 5.57
N GLU A 74 0.97 0.99 4.59
CA GLU A 74 -0.36 1.60 4.65
C GLU A 74 -1.15 1.13 5.88
N TYR A 75 -1.21 -0.19 6.10
CA TYR A 75 -1.87 -0.76 7.27
C TYR A 75 -1.29 -0.22 8.60
N LEU A 76 0.03 -0.07 8.69
CA LEU A 76 0.68 0.50 9.89
C LEU A 76 0.29 1.97 10.11
N VAL A 77 0.22 2.78 9.04
CA VAL A 77 -0.24 4.18 9.11
C VAL A 77 -1.70 4.26 9.56
N GLN A 78 -2.57 3.43 8.97
CA GLN A 78 -4.00 3.37 9.35
C GLN A 78 -4.23 2.86 10.78
N SER A 79 -3.23 2.21 11.37
CA SER A 79 -3.27 1.73 12.76
C SER A 79 -2.78 2.75 13.79
N ILE A 80 -2.37 3.96 13.37
CA ILE A 80 -1.96 5.01 14.32
C ILE A 80 -3.17 5.42 15.17
N PRO A 81 -3.07 5.38 16.51
CA PRO A 81 -4.19 5.70 17.39
C PRO A 81 -4.41 7.22 17.47
N TYR A 82 -5.59 7.65 17.94
CA TYR A 82 -5.90 9.06 18.27
C TYR A 82 -5.74 10.07 17.11
N VAL A 83 -5.88 9.61 15.86
CA VAL A 83 -5.83 10.46 14.66
C VAL A 83 -7.03 11.39 14.57
N TYR A 84 -8.20 10.91 14.98
CA TYR A 84 -9.44 11.68 15.05
C TYR A 84 -9.96 11.72 16.48
N ASN A 85 -10.80 12.71 16.80
CA ASN A 85 -11.44 12.79 18.11
C ASN A 85 -12.50 11.70 18.29
N ASP A 86 -12.48 11.01 19.42
CA ASP A 86 -13.39 9.89 19.72
C ASP A 86 -14.87 10.28 19.75
N TRP A 87 -15.19 11.56 20.06
CA TRP A 87 -16.57 12.05 20.16
C TRP A 87 -17.04 12.77 18.89
N LEU A 88 -16.11 13.31 18.11
CA LEU A 88 -16.38 14.04 16.86
C LEU A 88 -15.33 13.63 15.82
N SER A 89 -15.62 12.58 15.05
CA SER A 89 -14.68 12.00 14.08
C SER A 89 -14.15 13.01 13.04
N ASP A 90 -14.91 14.07 12.77
CA ASP A 90 -14.51 15.11 11.82
C ASP A 90 -13.50 16.12 12.41
N VAL A 91 -13.24 16.03 13.72
CA VAL A 91 -12.29 16.89 14.42
C VAL A 91 -10.94 16.17 14.51
N PRO A 92 -9.85 16.79 14.03
CA PRO A 92 -8.49 16.27 14.18
C PRO A 92 -8.16 15.92 15.64
N GLY A 93 -7.63 14.73 15.84
CA GLY A 93 -7.05 14.29 17.10
C GLY A 93 -5.60 14.76 17.25
N MET A 94 -4.93 14.30 18.33
CA MET A 94 -3.55 14.70 18.62
C MET A 94 -2.53 14.21 17.59
N ASN A 95 -2.86 13.18 16.81
CA ASN A 95 -1.95 12.52 15.87
C ASN A 95 -2.32 12.75 14.40
N TYR A 96 -3.25 13.65 14.13
CA TYR A 96 -3.73 13.90 12.77
C TYR A 96 -2.59 14.32 11.82
N ASP A 97 -1.76 15.28 12.23
CA ASP A 97 -0.70 15.82 11.36
C ASP A 97 0.34 14.76 10.98
N ILE A 98 0.80 13.96 11.95
CA ILE A 98 1.77 12.88 11.68
C ILE A 98 1.17 11.76 10.83
N TYR A 99 -0.13 11.50 10.98
CA TYR A 99 -0.84 10.53 10.16
C TYR A 99 -0.92 11.01 8.71
N VAL A 100 -1.34 12.26 8.48
CA VAL A 100 -1.45 12.84 7.13
C VAL A 100 -0.08 12.88 6.44
N GLU A 101 0.99 13.20 7.17
CA GLU A 101 2.36 13.15 6.63
C GLU A 101 2.71 11.75 6.15
N LEU A 102 2.53 10.72 6.98
CA LEU A 102 2.89 9.35 6.62
C LEU A 102 1.97 8.77 5.52
N ASP A 103 0.69 9.10 5.54
CA ASP A 103 -0.29 8.68 4.51
C ASP A 103 0.07 9.25 3.14
N ALA A 104 0.49 10.52 3.07
CA ALA A 104 0.98 11.13 1.84
C ALA A 104 2.23 10.42 1.28
N ARG A 105 3.13 9.94 2.16
CA ARG A 105 4.32 9.17 1.75
C ARG A 105 3.95 7.79 1.21
N VAL A 106 2.95 7.13 1.80
CA VAL A 106 2.41 5.87 1.27
C VAL A 106 1.76 6.09 -0.10
N ALA A 107 0.98 7.16 -0.27
CA ALA A 107 0.39 7.53 -1.56
C ALA A 107 1.46 7.78 -2.63
N GLN A 108 2.55 8.47 -2.28
CA GLN A 108 3.71 8.66 -3.15
C GLN A 108 4.37 7.32 -3.52
N ALA A 109 4.55 6.41 -2.56
CA ALA A 109 5.08 5.08 -2.85
C ALA A 109 4.20 4.31 -3.84
N ARG A 110 2.87 4.39 -3.68
CA ARG A 110 1.91 3.77 -4.61
C ARG A 110 2.03 4.37 -6.01
N TYR A 111 2.07 5.68 -6.12
CA TYR A 111 2.27 6.39 -7.39
C TYR A 111 3.57 5.96 -8.09
N LEU A 112 4.70 5.90 -7.37
CA LEU A 112 5.98 5.46 -7.94
C LEU A 112 5.96 3.97 -8.33
N TYR A 113 5.26 3.13 -7.58
CA TYR A 113 5.10 1.72 -7.90
C TYR A 113 4.32 1.51 -9.19
N ASP A 114 3.26 2.29 -9.39
CA ASP A 114 2.40 2.19 -10.57
C ASP A 114 3.12 2.77 -11.80
N THR A 115 3.84 3.89 -11.63
CA THR A 115 4.52 4.61 -12.73
C THR A 115 5.82 3.98 -13.18
N ARG A 116 6.51 3.19 -12.33
CA ARG A 116 7.76 2.51 -12.72
C ARG A 116 7.55 1.35 -13.70
N ASN A 117 6.31 0.87 -13.88
CA ASN A 117 6.04 -0.23 -14.78
C ASN A 117 6.15 0.23 -16.25
N ILE A 118 7.11 -0.35 -16.97
CA ILE A 118 7.31 -0.06 -18.40
C ILE A 118 6.21 -0.74 -19.24
N ILE A 119 5.69 -1.88 -18.77
CA ILE A 119 4.58 -2.59 -19.40
C ILE A 119 3.31 -1.76 -19.24
N LYS A 120 2.68 -1.42 -20.36
CA LYS A 120 1.43 -0.68 -20.37
C LYS A 120 0.27 -1.60 -20.05
N ASN A 121 -0.61 -1.16 -19.15
CA ASN A 121 -1.78 -1.93 -18.71
C ASN A 121 -1.40 -3.36 -18.26
N GLY A 122 -0.29 -3.48 -17.52
CA GLY A 122 0.19 -4.77 -16.98
C GLY A 122 -0.63 -5.31 -15.80
N ASP A 123 -1.51 -4.48 -15.25
CA ASP A 123 -2.53 -4.78 -14.24
C ASP A 123 -3.90 -5.12 -14.85
N PHE A 124 -4.04 -5.04 -16.18
CA PHE A 124 -5.25 -5.37 -16.94
C PHE A 124 -6.50 -4.57 -16.55
N THR A 125 -6.38 -3.43 -15.87
CA THR A 125 -7.53 -2.60 -15.47
C THR A 125 -8.27 -1.99 -16.65
N GLN A 126 -7.60 -1.91 -17.81
CA GLN A 126 -8.20 -1.50 -19.09
C GLN A 126 -8.45 -2.71 -20.02
N GLY A 127 -8.69 -3.89 -19.44
CA GLY A 127 -8.84 -5.14 -20.17
C GLY A 127 -7.53 -5.49 -20.89
N VAL A 128 -7.62 -5.83 -22.19
CA VAL A 128 -6.46 -6.16 -23.04
C VAL A 128 -5.93 -4.98 -23.85
N MET A 129 -6.31 -3.74 -23.51
CA MET A 129 -5.80 -2.56 -24.22
C MET A 129 -4.26 -2.50 -24.15
N GLY A 130 -3.62 -2.26 -25.29
CA GLY A 130 -2.15 -2.25 -25.39
C GLY A 130 -1.48 -3.64 -25.45
N TRP A 131 -2.27 -4.72 -25.42
CA TRP A 131 -1.80 -6.09 -25.61
C TRP A 131 -2.24 -6.63 -26.97
N HIS A 132 -1.36 -7.37 -27.62
CA HIS A 132 -1.71 -8.20 -28.77
C HIS A 132 -2.23 -9.54 -28.25
N VAL A 133 -3.48 -9.89 -28.60
CA VAL A 133 -4.16 -11.09 -28.11
C VAL A 133 -4.12 -12.18 -29.18
N THR A 134 -3.80 -13.41 -28.77
CA THR A 134 -3.99 -14.62 -29.56
C THR A 134 -4.97 -15.55 -28.85
N GLY A 135 -5.82 -16.23 -29.62
CA GLY A 135 -6.83 -17.14 -29.07
C GLY A 135 -7.88 -16.43 -28.21
N ASN A 136 -8.43 -17.15 -27.23
CA ASN A 136 -9.48 -16.67 -26.34
C ASN A 136 -8.89 -16.26 -24.98
N ALA A 137 -8.04 -15.23 -24.97
CA ALA A 137 -7.64 -14.58 -23.72
C ALA A 137 -8.72 -13.60 -23.27
N ASP A 138 -9.01 -13.57 -21.98
CA ASP A 138 -10.06 -12.71 -21.41
C ASP A 138 -9.56 -12.04 -20.12
N VAL A 139 -10.22 -10.96 -19.71
CA VAL A 139 -9.94 -10.29 -18.43
C VAL A 139 -11.19 -10.35 -17.57
N GLN A 140 -11.05 -10.94 -16.39
CA GLN A 140 -12.13 -11.13 -15.44
C GLN A 140 -11.92 -10.29 -14.18
N GLN A 141 -13.01 -9.90 -13.52
CA GLN A 141 -12.97 -9.31 -12.19
C GLN A 141 -13.00 -10.42 -11.14
N ILE A 142 -11.92 -10.57 -10.39
CA ILE A 142 -11.81 -11.54 -9.29
C ILE A 142 -11.49 -10.74 -8.04
N ASP A 143 -12.38 -10.78 -7.04
CA ASP A 143 -12.26 -10.03 -5.79
C ASP A 143 -12.00 -8.52 -5.98
N GLY A 144 -12.61 -7.94 -7.02
CA GLY A 144 -12.47 -6.51 -7.36
C GLY A 144 -11.16 -6.16 -8.08
N VAL A 145 -10.35 -7.14 -8.47
CA VAL A 145 -9.12 -6.97 -9.23
C VAL A 145 -9.29 -7.52 -10.65
N SER A 146 -8.73 -6.81 -11.63
CA SER A 146 -8.70 -7.26 -13.02
C SER A 146 -7.62 -8.33 -13.21
N VAL A 147 -7.99 -9.50 -13.70
CA VAL A 147 -7.09 -10.65 -13.86
C VAL A 147 -7.17 -11.18 -15.28
N LEU A 148 -6.03 -11.30 -15.96
CA LEU A 148 -5.92 -11.99 -17.24
C LEU A 148 -6.14 -13.49 -17.04
N VAL A 149 -7.09 -14.06 -17.78
CA VAL A 149 -7.42 -15.48 -17.78
C VAL A 149 -7.13 -16.08 -19.15
N LEU A 150 -6.28 -17.11 -19.16
CA LEU A 150 -5.93 -17.88 -20.36
C LEU A 150 -6.52 -19.29 -20.24
N SER A 151 -7.71 -19.51 -20.81
CA SER A 151 -8.47 -20.75 -20.61
C SER A 151 -8.03 -21.92 -21.50
N ASN A 152 -7.15 -21.70 -22.48
CA ASN A 152 -6.62 -22.77 -23.34
C ASN A 152 -5.17 -22.49 -23.74
N TRP A 153 -4.46 -23.54 -24.17
CA TRP A 153 -3.04 -23.49 -24.50
C TRP A 153 -2.69 -22.62 -25.72
N SER A 154 -3.68 -22.32 -26.57
CA SER A 154 -3.51 -21.43 -27.73
C SER A 154 -3.80 -19.96 -27.41
N ALA A 155 -4.29 -19.66 -26.20
CA ALA A 155 -4.53 -18.30 -25.75
C ALA A 155 -3.25 -17.66 -25.21
N GLY A 156 -3.04 -16.39 -25.56
CA GLY A 156 -1.87 -15.65 -25.09
C GLY A 156 -2.04 -14.16 -25.30
N VAL A 157 -1.19 -13.40 -24.63
CA VAL A 157 -1.05 -11.97 -24.85
C VAL A 157 0.43 -11.62 -24.99
N SER A 158 0.74 -10.63 -25.81
CA SER A 158 2.10 -10.12 -25.96
C SER A 158 2.11 -8.59 -26.10
N GLN A 159 3.21 -7.97 -25.69
CA GLN A 159 3.43 -6.54 -25.83
C GLN A 159 4.92 -6.30 -26.14
N ASN A 160 5.18 -5.41 -27.10
CA ASN A 160 6.53 -4.94 -27.36
C ASN A 160 6.88 -3.80 -26.40
N VAL A 161 8.00 -3.92 -25.71
CA VAL A 161 8.45 -2.97 -24.70
C VAL A 161 9.77 -2.35 -25.16
N HIS A 162 9.89 -1.02 -25.06
CA HIS A 162 11.11 -0.32 -25.39
C HIS A 162 11.98 -0.18 -24.14
N LEU A 163 13.12 -0.85 -24.14
CA LEU A 163 14.10 -0.82 -23.04
C LEU A 163 15.33 -0.01 -23.46
N GLN A 164 15.98 0.61 -22.48
CA GLN A 164 17.24 1.29 -22.69
C GLN A 164 18.38 0.27 -22.71
N HIS A 165 19.32 0.44 -23.64
CA HIS A 165 20.51 -0.42 -23.71
C HIS A 165 21.35 -0.31 -22.43
N ASN A 166 22.06 -1.39 -22.09
CA ASN A 166 22.99 -1.47 -20.96
C ASN A 166 22.37 -1.20 -19.56
N HIS A 167 21.09 -1.51 -19.38
CA HIS A 167 20.40 -1.43 -18.09
C HIS A 167 19.88 -2.80 -17.66
N GLY A 168 19.89 -3.06 -16.36
CA GLY A 168 19.26 -4.25 -15.77
C GLY A 168 17.77 -4.04 -15.55
N TYR A 169 16.96 -5.04 -15.86
CA TYR A 169 15.51 -5.03 -15.68
C TYR A 169 15.06 -6.25 -14.89
N VAL A 170 13.98 -6.09 -14.13
CA VAL A 170 13.36 -7.19 -13.37
C VAL A 170 11.94 -7.38 -13.88
N LEU A 171 11.66 -8.57 -14.45
CA LEU A 171 10.30 -9.01 -14.68
C LEU A 171 9.76 -9.67 -13.41
N ARG A 172 8.63 -9.15 -12.90
CA ARG A 172 7.86 -9.79 -11.84
C ARG A 172 6.50 -10.18 -12.37
N VAL A 173 6.09 -11.40 -12.06
CA VAL A 173 4.80 -11.95 -12.45
C VAL A 173 4.10 -12.45 -11.19
N ILE A 174 2.87 -12.00 -10.97
CA ILE A 174 1.96 -12.55 -9.95
C ILE A 174 0.88 -13.28 -10.72
N ALA A 175 0.94 -14.61 -10.72
CA ALA A 175 0.02 -15.44 -11.46
C ALA A 175 -0.25 -16.75 -10.70
N LYS A 176 -1.38 -17.38 -11.01
CA LYS A 176 -1.75 -18.70 -10.52
C LYS A 176 -1.98 -19.61 -11.73
N LYS A 177 -1.50 -20.85 -11.65
CA LYS A 177 -1.83 -21.90 -12.63
C LYS A 177 -2.97 -22.76 -12.09
N GLU A 178 -4.00 -22.95 -12.89
CA GLU A 178 -5.11 -23.87 -12.61
C GLU A 178 -5.06 -25.10 -13.51
N GLY A 179 -5.24 -26.29 -12.92
CA GLY A 179 -5.19 -27.56 -13.62
C GLY A 179 -3.81 -27.93 -14.19
N PRO A 180 -3.73 -29.02 -14.98
CA PRO A 180 -2.47 -29.60 -15.43
C PRO A 180 -1.69 -28.70 -16.40
N GLY A 181 -0.38 -28.93 -16.48
CA GLY A 181 0.55 -28.21 -17.35
C GLY A 181 1.05 -26.88 -16.75
N ASN A 182 1.76 -26.11 -17.56
CA ASN A 182 2.54 -24.97 -17.10
C ASN A 182 1.98 -23.66 -17.65
N GLY A 183 1.87 -22.65 -16.79
CA GLY A 183 1.77 -21.27 -17.22
C GLY A 183 3.18 -20.68 -17.40
N TYR A 184 3.35 -19.74 -18.34
CA TYR A 184 4.63 -19.11 -18.54
C TYR A 184 4.50 -17.68 -19.05
N VAL A 185 5.51 -16.88 -18.73
CA VAL A 185 5.78 -15.60 -19.38
C VAL A 185 7.17 -15.70 -19.99
N THR A 186 7.29 -15.24 -21.24
CA THR A 186 8.56 -15.24 -21.97
C THR A 186 8.94 -13.82 -22.35
N LEU A 187 10.20 -13.49 -22.15
CA LEU A 187 10.84 -12.30 -22.73
C LEU A 187 11.72 -12.75 -23.87
N MET A 188 11.67 -12.02 -24.98
CA MET A 188 12.50 -12.27 -26.15
C MET A 188 13.02 -10.94 -26.67
N ASP A 189 14.31 -10.88 -26.95
CA ASP A 189 14.93 -9.71 -27.58
C ASP A 189 14.93 -9.81 -29.12
N CYS A 190 15.47 -8.80 -29.79
CA CYS A 190 15.56 -8.75 -31.26
C CYS A 190 16.55 -9.77 -31.85
N GLU A 191 17.41 -10.37 -31.02
CA GLU A 191 18.38 -11.41 -31.41
C GLU A 191 17.86 -12.82 -31.09
N GLU A 192 16.57 -12.95 -30.75
CA GLU A 192 15.90 -14.19 -30.36
C GLU A 192 16.45 -14.81 -29.05
N ASN A 193 17.19 -14.05 -28.24
CA ASN A 193 17.52 -14.50 -26.89
C ASN A 193 16.25 -14.51 -26.05
N GLN A 194 15.95 -15.66 -25.45
CA GLN A 194 14.71 -15.87 -24.72
C GLN A 194 14.95 -16.24 -23.27
N GLU A 195 14.26 -15.55 -22.37
CA GLU A 195 14.08 -15.95 -20.97
C GLU A 195 12.64 -16.41 -20.73
N LYS A 196 12.46 -17.37 -19.83
CA LYS A 196 11.15 -17.95 -19.51
C LYS A 196 10.95 -18.06 -18.00
N LEU A 197 9.93 -17.38 -17.51
CA LEU A 197 9.40 -17.57 -16.17
C LEU A 197 8.24 -18.58 -16.25
N THR A 198 8.34 -19.68 -15.51
CA THR A 198 7.33 -20.75 -15.51
C THR A 198 6.67 -20.83 -14.13
N PHE A 199 5.36 -21.02 -14.11
CA PHE A 199 4.58 -21.24 -12.89
C PHE A 199 3.67 -22.46 -13.08
N THR A 200 3.67 -23.33 -12.07
CA THR A 200 2.94 -24.60 -12.05
C THR A 200 1.84 -24.55 -10.98
N SER A 201 0.84 -25.41 -11.10
CA SER A 201 -0.11 -25.63 -10.01
C SER A 201 0.60 -26.38 -8.89
N CYS A 202 0.36 -26.02 -7.62
CA CYS A 202 0.89 -26.73 -6.45
C CYS A 202 0.41 -28.20 -6.32
N GLU A 203 -0.27 -28.75 -7.32
CA GLU A 203 -0.75 -30.13 -7.38
C GLU A 203 0.33 -31.15 -7.79
N GLU A 204 1.55 -30.73 -8.16
CA GLU A 204 2.71 -31.65 -8.29
C GLU A 204 3.37 -31.91 -6.92
N GLY A 205 2.56 -32.33 -5.94
CA GLY A 205 2.96 -32.34 -4.54
C GLY A 205 2.36 -33.43 -3.68
N TYR A 206 2.05 -34.62 -4.22
CA TYR A 206 2.06 -35.88 -3.46
C TYR A 206 2.35 -37.06 -4.40
N ILE A 207 3.58 -37.55 -4.37
CA ILE A 207 3.86 -38.96 -4.65
C ILE A 207 4.59 -39.48 -3.40
N THR A 208 3.99 -40.47 -2.76
CA THR A 208 4.46 -41.22 -1.58
C THR A 208 5.85 -41.78 -1.73
#